data_AF-A0A6Y9A5G8-F1
#
_entry.id   AF-A0A6Y9A5G8-F1
#
_cell.length_a   1.000
_cell.length_b   1.000
_cell.length_c   1.000
_cell.angle_alpha   90.00
_cell.angle_beta   90.00
_cell.angle_gamma   90.00
#
_symmetry.space_group_name_H-M   'P 1'
#
loop_
_entity.id
_entity.type
_entity.pdbx_description
1 polymer ?
#
loop_
_entity_poly.entity_id
_entity_poly.type
_entity_poly.pdbx_seq_one_letter_code
_entity_poly.pdbx_strand_id
1 'polypeptide(L)'
;MDSAHSQLEQQLQQIKQAKLTAETNVDQTRRKQNEQDWLEEDSNQLTQEKLALLDFLRGGWQGEEASSFHRYLEEQQHEESQDWRQDLQDKRADLDTELQGNKAQLHMLETKQATLQKEWSK
;
A
#
# COMPACT_ATOMS: atom_id res chain seq x y z
N MET A 1 21.63 35.55 26.59
CA MET A 1 20.97 34.40 25.93
C MET A 1 21.10 34.66 24.45
N ASP A 2 22.01 33.96 23.79
CA ASP A 2 22.39 34.24 22.41
C ASP A 2 21.25 33.89 21.45
N SER A 3 20.91 34.84 20.56
CA SER A 3 19.89 34.67 19.54
C SER A 3 20.12 33.42 18.67
N ALA A 4 21.39 33.02 18.48
CA ALA A 4 21.77 31.81 17.75
C ALA A 4 21.33 30.52 18.48
N HIS A 5 21.44 30.46 19.81
CA HIS A 5 20.94 29.34 20.59
C HIS A 5 19.41 29.25 20.53
N SER A 6 18.71 30.38 20.65
CA SER A 6 17.24 30.37 20.51
C SER A 6 16.77 29.88 19.13
N GLN A 7 17.50 30.21 18.06
CA GLN A 7 17.19 29.75 16.70
C GLN A 7 17.44 28.24 16.51
N LEU A 8 18.56 27.73 17.01
CA LEU A 8 18.87 26.29 16.97
C LEU A 8 17.83 25.46 17.74
N GLU A 9 17.37 25.96 18.89
CA GLU A 9 16.35 25.27 19.69
C GLU A 9 15.01 25.19 18.95
N GLN A 10 14.64 26.30 18.29
CA GLN A 10 13.44 26.34 17.46
C GLN A 10 13.52 25.36 16.29
N GLN A 11 14.68 25.26 15.61
CA GLN A 11 14.89 24.30 14.52
C GLN A 11 14.82 22.85 15.00
N LEU A 12 15.40 22.54 16.17
CA LEU A 12 15.34 21.22 16.78
C LEU A 12 13.90 20.82 17.13
N GLN A 13 13.09 21.75 17.66
CA GLN A 13 11.67 21.50 17.92
C GLN A 13 10.88 21.25 16.64
N GLN A 14 11.12 22.01 15.58
CA GLN A 14 10.48 21.80 14.29
C GLN A 14 10.83 20.43 13.69
N ILE A 15 12.10 20.03 13.74
CA ILE A 15 12.53 18.71 13.25
C ILE A 15 11.91 17.59 14.08
N LYS A 16 11.80 17.76 15.41
CA LYS A 16 11.14 16.78 16.28
C LYS A 16 9.67 16.58 15.90
N GLN A 17 8.95 17.67 15.64
CA GLN A 17 7.55 17.59 15.17
C GLN A 17 7.47 16.92 13.79
N ALA A 18 8.32 17.32 12.84
CA ALA A 18 8.36 16.73 11.51
C ALA A 18 8.69 15.23 11.56
N LYS A 19 9.55 14.79 12.48
CA LYS A 19 9.90 13.38 12.70
C LYS A 19 8.70 12.58 13.20
N LEU A 20 7.97 13.09 14.20
CA LEU A 20 6.76 12.44 14.70
C LEU A 20 5.70 12.27 13.59
N THR A 21 5.53 13.29 12.74
CA THR A 21 4.64 13.20 11.58
C THR A 21 5.12 12.15 10.59
N ALA A 22 6.42 12.13 10.27
CA ALA A 22 6.98 11.13 9.35
C ALA A 22 6.85 9.70 9.90
N GLU A 23 7.09 9.48 11.19
CA GLU A 23 6.86 8.20 11.87
C GLU A 23 5.39 7.77 11.79
N THR A 24 4.48 8.69 12.07
CA THR A 24 3.03 8.43 11.95
C THR A 24 2.65 8.05 10.52
N ASN A 25 3.20 8.73 9.52
CA ASN A 25 2.96 8.41 8.12
C ASN A 25 3.49 7.01 7.76
N VAL A 26 4.71 6.65 8.20
CA VAL A 26 5.25 5.29 8.02
C VAL A 26 4.31 4.23 8.61
N ASP A 27 3.82 4.45 9.82
CA ASP A 27 2.90 3.51 10.48
C ASP A 27 1.55 3.44 9.78
N GLN A 28 1.03 4.56 9.28
CA GLN A 28 -0.20 4.58 8.49
C GLN A 28 -0.02 3.84 7.16
N THR A 29 1.07 4.09 6.43
CA THR A 29 1.34 3.38 5.17
C THR A 29 1.49 1.88 5.40
N ARG A 30 2.13 1.45 6.50
CA ARG A 30 2.20 0.03 6.88
C ARG A 30 0.83 -0.60 7.16
N ARG A 31 -0.07 0.13 7.82
CA ARG A 31 -1.45 -0.36 8.04
C ARG A 31 -2.18 -0.55 6.72
N LYS A 32 -2.06 0.41 5.79
CA LYS A 32 -2.62 0.29 4.44
C LYS A 32 -2.05 -0.89 3.67
N GLN A 33 -0.74 -1.17 3.81
CA GLN A 33 -0.13 -2.36 3.22
C GLN A 33 -0.75 -3.64 3.78
N ASN A 34 -0.90 -3.75 5.10
CA ASN A 34 -1.55 -4.91 5.69
C ASN A 34 -3.01 -5.06 5.19
N GLU A 35 -3.76 -3.97 5.13
CA GLU A 35 -5.13 -3.97 4.57
C GLU A 35 -5.13 -4.42 3.11
N GLN A 36 -4.15 -3.99 2.31
CA GLN A 36 -3.97 -4.42 0.93
C GLN A 36 -3.70 -5.93 0.84
N ASP A 37 -2.89 -6.49 1.73
CA ASP A 37 -2.62 -7.94 1.79
C ASP A 37 -3.90 -8.74 2.03
N TRP A 38 -4.74 -8.26 2.96
CA TRP A 38 -6.05 -8.86 3.22
C TRP A 38 -6.97 -8.81 1.99
N LEU A 39 -6.98 -7.68 1.25
CA LEU A 39 -7.78 -7.55 0.04
C LEU A 39 -7.29 -8.47 -1.08
N GLU A 40 -5.99 -8.65 -1.23
CA GLU A 40 -5.41 -9.59 -2.19
C GLU A 40 -5.77 -11.04 -1.85
N GLU A 41 -5.74 -11.42 -0.56
CA GLU A 41 -6.16 -12.75 -0.11
C GLU A 41 -7.64 -13.00 -0.38
N ASP A 42 -8.51 -12.06 -0.01
CA ASP A 42 -9.96 -12.14 -0.24
C ASP A 42 -10.29 -12.21 -1.74
N SER A 43 -9.66 -11.38 -2.56
CA SER A 43 -9.83 -11.39 -4.02
C SER A 43 -9.44 -12.74 -4.64
N ASN A 44 -8.34 -13.34 -4.16
CA ASN A 44 -7.90 -14.66 -4.60
C ASN A 44 -8.91 -15.75 -4.18
N GLN A 45 -9.43 -15.68 -2.96
CA GLN A 45 -10.46 -16.61 -2.49
C GLN A 45 -11.73 -16.51 -3.34
N LEU A 46 -12.25 -15.29 -3.56
CA LEU A 46 -13.44 -15.05 -4.39
C LEU A 46 -13.24 -15.55 -5.82
N THR A 47 -12.04 -15.39 -6.37
CA THR A 47 -11.72 -15.92 -7.71
C THR A 47 -11.81 -17.44 -7.74
N GLN A 48 -11.29 -18.13 -6.72
CA GLN A 48 -11.38 -19.59 -6.61
C GLN A 48 -12.83 -20.07 -6.43
N GLU A 49 -13.61 -19.40 -5.58
CA GLU A 49 -15.01 -19.72 -5.36
C GLU A 49 -15.84 -19.57 -6.64
N LYS A 50 -15.62 -18.49 -7.41
CA LYS A 50 -16.31 -18.26 -8.69
C LYS A 50 -15.92 -19.30 -9.74
N LEU A 51 -14.65 -19.73 -9.80
CA LEU A 51 -14.24 -20.84 -10.67
C LEU A 51 -14.92 -22.16 -10.29
N ALA A 52 -14.98 -22.50 -9.01
CA ALA A 52 -15.66 -23.70 -8.53
C ALA A 52 -17.17 -23.67 -8.87
N LEU A 53 -17.80 -22.50 -8.80
CA LEU A 53 -19.19 -22.28 -9.22
C LEU A 53 -19.39 -22.49 -10.73
N LEU A 54 -18.48 -21.96 -11.56
CA LEU A 54 -18.53 -22.17 -13.02
C LEU A 54 -18.39 -23.66 -13.37
N ASP A 55 -17.46 -24.37 -12.73
CA ASP A 55 -17.27 -25.81 -12.91
C ASP A 55 -18.51 -26.60 -12.48
N PHE A 56 -19.14 -26.23 -11.37
CA PHE A 56 -20.41 -26.83 -10.91
C PHE A 56 -21.53 -26.62 -11.93
N LEU A 57 -21.69 -25.39 -12.45
CA LEU A 57 -22.71 -25.05 -13.46
C LEU A 57 -22.51 -25.84 -14.75
N ARG A 58 -21.26 -26.08 -15.16
CA ARG A 58 -20.92 -26.88 -16.35
C ARG A 58 -21.43 -28.32 -16.25
N GLY A 59 -21.48 -28.88 -15.04
CA GLY A 59 -22.02 -30.22 -14.80
C GLY A 59 -23.53 -30.31 -15.01
N GLY A 60 -24.27 -29.29 -14.59
CA GLY A 60 -25.74 -29.27 -14.60
C GLY A 60 -26.38 -28.72 -15.87
N TRP A 61 -25.67 -27.85 -16.62
CA TRP A 61 -26.20 -27.21 -17.81
C TRP A 61 -25.40 -27.59 -19.06
N GLN A 62 -26.01 -28.42 -19.91
CA GLN A 62 -25.39 -29.02 -21.09
C GLN A 62 -26.18 -28.68 -22.36
N GLY A 63 -25.48 -28.65 -23.50
CA GLY A 63 -26.02 -28.26 -24.81
C GLY A 63 -25.15 -27.23 -25.52
N GLU A 64 -25.43 -26.97 -26.81
CA GLU A 64 -24.64 -26.03 -27.62
C GLU A 64 -24.80 -24.57 -27.13
N GLU A 65 -26.04 -24.15 -26.83
CA GLU A 65 -26.33 -22.83 -26.22
C GLU A 65 -25.72 -22.69 -24.81
N ALA A 66 -25.69 -23.77 -24.03
CA ALA A 66 -25.02 -23.77 -22.73
C ALA A 66 -23.51 -23.57 -22.89
N SER A 67 -22.92 -24.20 -23.91
CA SER A 67 -21.47 -24.16 -24.16
C SER A 67 -20.99 -22.75 -24.56
N SER A 68 -21.77 -22.03 -25.38
CA SER A 68 -21.46 -20.64 -25.73
C SER A 68 -21.62 -19.69 -24.54
N PHE A 69 -22.65 -19.90 -23.71
CA PHE A 69 -22.86 -19.11 -22.50
C PHE A 69 -21.77 -19.34 -21.44
N HIS A 70 -21.34 -20.59 -21.23
CA HIS A 70 -20.22 -20.91 -20.34
C HIS A 70 -18.93 -20.21 -20.79
N ARG A 71 -18.62 -20.24 -22.09
CA ARG A 71 -17.43 -19.54 -22.63
C ARG A 71 -17.50 -18.04 -22.38
N TYR A 72 -18.66 -17.43 -22.64
CA TYR A 72 -18.86 -16.01 -22.35
C TYR A 72 -18.65 -15.69 -20.87
N LEU A 73 -19.20 -16.50 -19.96
CA LEU A 73 -19.00 -16.29 -18.52
C LEU A 73 -17.54 -16.47 -18.08
N GLU A 74 -16.85 -17.47 -18.63
CA GLU A 74 -15.42 -17.70 -18.36
C GLU A 74 -14.57 -16.51 -18.85
N GLU A 75 -14.85 -15.98 -20.04
CA GLU A 75 -14.18 -14.78 -20.57
C GLU A 75 -14.43 -13.55 -19.71
N GLN A 76 -15.69 -13.26 -19.34
CA GLN A 76 -16.02 -12.12 -18.47
C GLN A 76 -15.38 -12.25 -17.08
N GLN A 77 -15.40 -13.44 -16.49
CA GLN A 77 -14.71 -13.71 -15.22
C GLN A 77 -13.20 -13.51 -15.33
N HIS A 78 -12.61 -13.90 -16.46
CA HIS A 78 -11.18 -13.73 -16.67
C HIS A 78 -10.79 -12.26 -16.80
N GLU A 79 -11.54 -11.48 -17.58
CA GLU A 79 -11.34 -10.04 -17.74
C GLU A 79 -11.44 -9.32 -16.39
N GLU A 80 -12.54 -9.52 -15.65
CA GLU A 80 -12.73 -8.92 -14.32
C GLU A 80 -11.60 -9.27 -13.35
N SER A 81 -11.16 -10.53 -13.35
CA SER A 81 -10.07 -10.99 -12.48
C SER A 81 -8.72 -10.36 -12.86
N GLN A 82 -8.46 -10.15 -14.14
CA GLN A 82 -7.25 -9.46 -14.60
C GLN A 82 -7.25 -7.99 -14.18
N ASP A 83 -8.36 -7.29 -14.40
CA ASP A 83 -8.51 -5.88 -14.05
C ASP A 83 -8.29 -5.68 -12.54
N TRP A 84 -8.95 -6.49 -11.72
CA TRP A 84 -8.79 -6.41 -10.26
C TRP A 84 -7.37 -6.74 -9.81
N ARG A 85 -6.74 -7.74 -10.42
CA ARG A 85 -5.35 -8.09 -10.11
C ARG A 85 -4.41 -6.95 -10.45
N GLN A 86 -4.61 -6.29 -11.59
CA GLN A 86 -3.81 -5.16 -12.00
C GLN A 86 -3.99 -3.98 -11.03
N ASP A 87 -5.23 -3.61 -10.71
CA ASP A 87 -5.54 -2.54 -9.77
C ASP A 87 -4.91 -2.78 -8.38
N LEU A 88 -4.99 -4.02 -7.88
CA LEU A 88 -4.37 -4.38 -6.59
C LEU A 88 -2.84 -4.30 -6.65
N GLN A 89 -2.22 -4.73 -7.75
CA GLN A 89 -0.78 -4.63 -7.95
C GLN A 89 -0.30 -3.17 -8.03
N ASP A 90 -1.01 -2.33 -8.78
CA ASP A 90 -0.68 -0.91 -8.91
C ASP A 90 -0.78 -0.21 -7.56
N LYS A 91 -1.85 -0.48 -6.80
CA LYS A 91 -2.02 0.07 -5.45
C LYS A 91 -0.94 -0.39 -4.47
N ARG A 92 -0.49 -1.63 -4.57
CA ARG A 92 0.65 -2.13 -3.79
C ARG A 92 1.96 -1.42 -4.16
N ALA A 93 2.22 -1.21 -5.45
CA ALA A 93 3.40 -0.48 -5.92
C ALA A 93 3.39 0.99 -5.45
N ASP A 94 2.22 1.64 -5.45
CA ASP A 94 2.03 3.00 -4.93
C ASP A 94 2.33 3.07 -3.43
N LEU A 95 1.81 2.12 -2.64
CA LEU A 95 2.07 2.04 -1.20
C LEU A 95 3.54 1.78 -0.87
N ASP A 96 4.21 0.93 -1.65
CA ASP A 96 5.65 0.69 -1.52
C ASP A 96 6.46 1.95 -1.82
N THR A 97 6.09 2.68 -2.87
CA THR A 97 6.71 3.97 -3.22
C THR A 97 6.49 5.01 -2.11
N GLU A 98 5.27 5.11 -1.59
CA GLU A 98 4.92 5.99 -0.46
C GLU A 98 5.75 5.64 0.78
N LEU A 99 5.88 4.35 1.11
CA LEU A 99 6.64 3.90 2.27
C LEU A 99 8.13 4.20 2.13
N GLN A 100 8.71 3.98 0.94
CA GLN A 100 10.10 4.32 0.66
C GLN A 100 10.35 5.82 0.79
N GLY A 101 9.44 6.65 0.25
CA GLY A 101 9.48 8.10 0.39
C GLY A 101 9.43 8.56 1.85
N ASN A 102 8.49 8.01 2.64
CA ASN A 102 8.35 8.31 4.05
C ASN A 102 9.60 7.92 4.86
N LYS A 103 10.19 6.74 4.59
CA LYS A 103 11.45 6.31 5.22
C LYS A 103 12.63 7.22 4.86
N ALA A 104 12.74 7.62 3.59
CA ALA A 104 13.79 8.54 3.14
C ALA A 104 13.67 9.91 3.83
N GLN A 105 12.44 10.43 3.95
CA GLN A 105 12.18 11.68 4.68
C GLN A 105 12.57 11.56 6.16
N LEU A 106 12.24 10.44 6.81
CA LEU A 106 12.60 10.19 8.19
C LEU A 106 14.12 10.16 8.38
N HIS A 107 14.85 9.44 7.54
CA HIS A 107 16.32 9.42 7.56
C HIS A 107 16.96 10.80 7.34
N MET A 108 16.41 11.60 6.44
CA MET A 108 16.86 12.97 6.22
C MET A 108 16.67 13.81 7.50
N LEU A 109 15.51 13.71 8.15
CA LEU A 109 15.21 14.44 9.39
C LEU A 109 16.13 14.01 10.53
N GLU A 110 16.42 12.72 10.67
CA GLU A 110 17.37 12.19 11.66
C GLU A 110 18.79 12.71 11.44
N THR A 111 19.23 12.76 10.18
CA THR A 111 20.55 13.29 9.82
C THR A 111 20.65 14.79 10.14
N LYS A 112 19.60 15.56 9.82
CA LYS A 112 19.51 16.99 10.17
C LYS A 112 19.51 17.19 11.69
N GLN A 113 18.74 16.40 12.44
CA GLN A 113 18.72 16.45 13.90
C GLN A 113 20.11 16.18 14.50
N ALA A 114 20.78 15.12 14.05
CA ALA A 114 22.11 14.76 14.53
C ALA A 114 23.16 15.86 14.23
N THR A 115 23.00 16.58 13.12
CA THR A 115 23.89 17.68 12.74
C THR A 115 23.67 18.89 13.66
N LEU A 116 22.42 19.31 13.86
CA LEU A 116 22.09 20.42 14.76
C LEU A 116 22.45 20.13 16.22
N GLN A 117 22.33 18.88 16.67
CA GLN A 117 22.76 18.49 18.02
C GLN A 117 24.29 18.58 18.20
N LYS A 118 25.07 18.28 17.16
CA LYS A 118 26.53 18.49 17.17
C LYS A 118 26.89 19.97 17.18
N GLU A 119 26.08 20.83 16.56
CA GLU A 119 26.27 22.27 16.58
C GLU A 119 25.87 22.89 17.92
N TRP A 120 24.82 22.36 18.56
CA TRP A 120 24.39 22.77 19.90
C TRP A 120 25.39 22.41 21.01
N SER A 121 26.09 21.28 20.85
CA SER A 121 27.04 20.78 21.86
C SER A 121 28.45 21.38 21.73
N LYS A 122 28.67 22.28 20.76
CA LYS A 122 29.91 23.04 20.57
C LYS A 122 29.81 24.41 21.23
#